data_AF-A0A1F8QAG6-F1
#
_entry.id   AF-A0A1F8QAG6-F1
#
_cell.length_a   1.000
_cell.length_b   1.000
_cell.length_c   1.000
_cell.angle_alpha   90.00
_cell.angle_beta   90.00
_cell.angle_gamma   90.00
#
_symmetry.space_group_name_H-M   'P 1'
#
loop_
_entity.id
_entity.type
_entity.pdbx_description
1 polymer ?
#
loop_
_entity_poly.entity_id
_entity_poly.type
_entity_poly.pdbx_seq_one_letter_code
_entity_poly.pdbx_strand_id
1 'polypeptide(L)'
;MSKIRTAIIITALLGLLIPATVSAAGTFFCSDLIASGGSGTFNSPWACSNEQQFNQVVQVICNRYGGGNLYRIFIDSYIFYRIEWVYQNNQQVCTIVYQSEYPGYPPNTGPDIPYPLVLGSAMTGGAVLIIAGLALRKKREAL
;
A
#
# COMPACT_ATOMS: atom_id res chain seq x y z
N MET A 1 -17.11 27.93 25.29
CA MET A 1 -17.23 26.54 24.75
C MET A 1 -16.20 25.66 25.45
N SER A 2 -16.61 24.48 25.93
CA SER A 2 -15.72 23.56 26.68
C SER A 2 -14.54 23.14 25.80
N LYS A 3 -13.31 23.25 26.34
CA LYS A 3 -12.04 22.87 25.67
C LYS A 3 -12.08 21.45 25.07
N ILE A 4 -12.96 20.59 25.59
CA ILE A 4 -13.20 19.22 25.11
C ILE A 4 -13.91 19.21 23.75
N ARG A 5 -14.90 20.09 23.54
CA ARG A 5 -15.60 20.19 22.24
C ARG A 5 -14.66 20.66 21.14
N THR A 6 -13.76 21.61 21.46
CA THR A 6 -12.75 22.09 20.51
C THR A 6 -11.77 20.99 20.12
N ALA A 7 -11.33 20.17 21.08
CA ALA A 7 -10.45 19.03 20.80
C ALA A 7 -11.10 18.00 19.87
N ILE A 8 -12.37 17.63 20.11
CA ILE A 8 -13.12 16.69 19.26
C ILE A 8 -13.25 17.22 17.83
N ILE A 9 -13.57 18.51 17.66
CA ILE A 9 -13.71 19.12 16.34
C ILE A 9 -12.37 19.15 15.60
N ILE A 10 -11.27 19.46 16.30
CA ILE A 10 -9.93 19.46 15.72
C ILE A 10 -9.52 18.03 15.30
N THR A 11 -9.77 17.02 16.12
CA THR A 11 -9.47 15.61 15.76
C THR A 11 -10.30 15.13 14.57
N ALA A 12 -11.58 15.54 14.48
CA ALA A 12 -12.44 15.23 13.33
C ALA A 12 -11.97 15.97 12.06
N LEU A 13 -11.54 17.23 12.16
CA LEU A 13 -10.99 18.00 11.04
C LEU A 13 -9.66 17.41 10.55
N LEU A 14 -8.78 16.97 11.45
CA LEU A 14 -7.52 16.32 11.08
C LEU A 14 -7.76 14.97 10.39
N GLY A 15 -8.79 14.21 10.78
CA GLY A 15 -9.20 12.99 10.08
C GLY A 15 -9.74 13.24 8.66
N LEU A 16 -10.41 14.38 8.44
CA LEU A 16 -10.88 14.84 7.13
C LEU A 16 -9.77 15.40 6.23
N LEU A 17 -8.66 15.87 6.82
CA LEU A 17 -7.49 16.41 6.12
C LEU A 17 -6.45 15.36 5.77
N ILE A 18 -6.63 14.10 6.18
CA ILE A 18 -5.83 12.99 5.63
C ILE A 18 -6.34 12.81 4.20
N PRO A 19 -5.56 13.13 3.15
CA PRO A 19 -5.99 12.91 1.80
C PRO A 19 -6.38 11.43 1.66
N ALA A 20 -7.65 11.17 1.35
CA ALA A 20 -8.17 9.83 1.04
C ALA A 20 -7.55 9.22 -0.24
N THR A 21 -6.48 9.82 -0.75
CA THR A 21 -5.76 9.45 -1.97
C THR A 21 -4.34 8.98 -1.66
N VAL A 22 -4.10 8.36 -0.50
CA VAL A 22 -3.10 7.29 -0.46
C VAL A 22 -3.74 6.09 -1.13
N SER A 23 -3.73 6.09 -2.47
CA SER A 23 -3.78 4.83 -3.21
C SER A 23 -2.50 4.12 -2.81
N ALA A 24 -2.58 3.29 -1.76
CA ALA A 24 -1.44 2.45 -1.44
C ALA A 24 -1.19 1.61 -2.68
N ALA A 25 -0.05 1.85 -3.32
CA ALA A 25 0.49 1.02 -4.36
C ALA A 25 0.34 -0.43 -3.88
N GLY A 26 -0.57 -1.18 -4.50
CA GLY A 26 -0.84 -2.56 -4.11
C GLY A 26 0.44 -3.36 -4.25
N THR A 27 0.68 -4.31 -3.34
CA THR A 27 1.74 -5.29 -3.53
C THR A 27 1.18 -6.43 -4.38
N PHE A 28 1.86 -6.76 -5.47
CA PHE A 28 1.48 -7.80 -6.42
C PHE A 28 2.62 -8.77 -6.62
N PHE A 29 2.28 -10.00 -6.98
CA PHE A 29 3.25 -11.05 -7.25
C PHE A 29 3.00 -11.67 -8.60
N CYS A 30 4.07 -11.91 -9.34
CA CYS A 30 4.05 -12.77 -10.51
C CYS A 30 5.27 -13.70 -10.50
N SER A 31 5.19 -14.82 -11.21
CA SER A 31 6.22 -15.86 -11.20
C SER A 31 6.60 -16.28 -12.61
N ASP A 32 7.90 -16.43 -12.82
CA ASP A 32 8.48 -17.01 -14.04
C ASP A 32 8.25 -18.53 -14.12
N LEU A 33 7.91 -19.15 -12.98
CA LEU A 33 7.72 -20.60 -12.84
C LEU A 33 6.30 -21.06 -13.19
N ILE A 34 5.36 -20.12 -13.34
CA ILE A 34 3.95 -20.41 -13.62
C ILE A 34 3.65 -20.03 -15.07
N ALA A 35 3.15 -20.98 -15.84
CA ALA A 35 2.87 -20.81 -17.26
C ALA A 35 1.58 -20.03 -17.57
N SER A 36 0.59 -20.05 -16.66
CA SER A 36 -0.70 -19.35 -16.87
C SER A 36 -1.47 -19.11 -15.57
N GLY A 37 -2.26 -18.04 -15.52
CA GLY A 37 -3.24 -17.80 -14.45
C GLY A 37 -2.68 -17.02 -13.26
N GLY A 38 -3.38 -17.11 -12.12
CA GLY A 38 -3.04 -16.43 -10.86
C GLY A 38 -3.97 -15.27 -10.49
N SER A 39 -4.01 -14.92 -9.21
CA SER A 39 -4.74 -13.74 -8.70
C SER A 39 -3.84 -12.53 -8.42
N GLY A 40 -2.52 -12.68 -8.58
CA GLY A 40 -1.54 -11.64 -8.29
C GLY A 40 -1.17 -11.54 -6.80
N THR A 41 -1.56 -12.55 -6.01
CA THR A 41 -1.28 -12.65 -4.57
C THR A 41 -0.03 -13.50 -4.31
N PHE A 42 0.53 -13.46 -3.10
CA PHE A 42 1.72 -14.24 -2.76
C PHE A 42 1.51 -15.75 -2.97
N ASN A 43 0.35 -16.26 -2.54
CA ASN A 43 0.00 -17.69 -2.67
C ASN A 43 -0.52 -18.09 -4.06
N SER A 44 -0.90 -17.11 -4.89
CA SER A 44 -1.40 -17.32 -6.25
C SER A 44 -0.88 -16.20 -7.16
N PRO A 45 0.44 -16.20 -7.46
CA PRO A 45 1.05 -15.15 -8.27
C PRO A 45 0.62 -15.29 -9.73
N TRP A 46 0.60 -14.17 -10.45
CA TRP A 46 0.33 -14.19 -11.89
C TRP A 46 1.45 -14.90 -12.67
N ALA A 47 1.11 -15.46 -13.83
CA ALA A 47 2.11 -15.94 -14.77
C ALA A 47 2.92 -14.77 -15.38
N CYS A 48 4.24 -14.91 -15.37
CA CYS A 48 5.21 -13.95 -15.90
C CYS A 48 6.35 -14.67 -16.63
N SER A 49 6.10 -15.85 -17.20
CA SER A 49 7.13 -16.74 -17.78
C SER A 49 7.72 -16.23 -19.09
N ASN A 50 7.19 -15.14 -19.65
CA ASN A 50 7.72 -14.47 -20.83
C ASN A 50 7.40 -12.96 -20.78
N GLU A 51 8.05 -12.20 -21.67
CA GLU A 51 7.91 -10.75 -21.72
C GLU A 51 6.48 -10.27 -22.02
N GLN A 52 5.73 -11.00 -22.84
CA GLN A 52 4.35 -10.65 -23.16
C GLN A 52 3.46 -10.75 -21.91
N GLN A 53 3.58 -11.82 -21.14
CA GLN A 53 2.86 -12.01 -19.89
C GLN A 53 3.26 -10.97 -18.84
N PHE A 54 4.55 -10.69 -18.72
CA PHE A 54 5.05 -9.64 -17.83
C PHE A 54 4.44 -8.27 -18.18
N ASN A 55 4.45 -7.90 -19.46
CA ASN A 55 3.85 -6.65 -19.93
C ASN A 55 2.34 -6.59 -19.67
N GLN A 56 1.63 -7.71 -19.81
CA GLN A 56 0.21 -7.79 -19.45
C GLN A 56 -0.01 -7.54 -17.95
N VAL A 57 0.81 -8.14 -17.08
CA VAL A 57 0.73 -7.92 -15.63
C VAL A 57 0.96 -6.45 -15.27
N VAL A 58 1.98 -5.82 -15.86
CA VAL A 58 2.27 -4.39 -15.64
C VAL A 58 1.06 -3.52 -16.05
N GLN A 59 0.46 -3.81 -17.22
CA GLN A 59 -0.73 -3.10 -17.69
C GLN A 59 -1.93 -3.31 -16.78
N VAL A 60 -2.16 -4.53 -16.27
CA VAL A 60 -3.23 -4.79 -15.30
C VAL A 60 -3.03 -3.98 -14.02
N ILE A 61 -1.80 -3.92 -13.50
CA ILE A 61 -1.47 -3.14 -12.29
C ILE A 61 -1.80 -1.66 -12.49
N CYS A 62 -1.41 -1.08 -13.63
CA CYS A 62 -1.72 0.31 -13.93
C CYS A 62 -3.20 0.57 -14.19
N ASN A 63 -3.84 -0.22 -15.05
CA ASN A 63 -5.21 0.04 -15.51
C ASN A 63 -6.25 -0.25 -14.43
N ARG A 64 -6.00 -1.24 -13.56
CA ARG A 64 -6.95 -1.65 -12.53
C ARG A 64 -6.66 -1.05 -11.16
N TYR A 65 -5.39 -0.86 -10.82
CA TYR A 65 -4.98 -0.45 -9.47
C TYR A 65 -4.28 0.92 -9.43
N GLY A 66 -4.04 1.55 -10.58
CA GLY A 66 -3.43 2.88 -10.66
C GLY A 66 -1.93 2.90 -10.36
N GLY A 67 -1.27 1.74 -10.36
CA GLY A 67 0.13 1.57 -9.98
C GLY A 67 0.29 0.58 -8.82
N GLY A 68 1.53 0.22 -8.51
CA GLY A 68 1.80 -0.86 -7.56
C GLY A 68 3.28 -1.21 -7.41
N ASN A 69 3.53 -2.05 -6.41
CA ASN A 69 4.78 -2.79 -6.28
C ASN A 69 4.56 -4.19 -6.85
N LEU A 70 5.41 -4.64 -7.77
CA LEU A 70 5.35 -5.97 -8.35
C LEU A 70 6.62 -6.74 -7.97
N TYR A 71 6.44 -7.93 -7.40
CA TYR A 71 7.51 -8.89 -7.17
C TYR A 71 7.43 -9.97 -8.25
N ARG A 72 8.46 -10.05 -9.11
CA ARG A 72 8.63 -11.16 -10.06
C ARG A 72 9.53 -12.22 -9.45
N ILE A 73 9.00 -13.43 -9.31
CA ILE A 73 9.63 -14.54 -8.61
C ILE A 73 10.34 -15.46 -9.62
N PHE A 74 11.60 -15.78 -9.34
CA PHE A 74 12.43 -16.74 -10.05
C PHE A 74 12.82 -17.90 -9.12
N ILE A 75 13.63 -18.83 -9.61
CA ILE A 75 14.28 -19.83 -8.76
C ILE A 75 15.33 -19.11 -7.92
N ASP A 76 15.17 -19.13 -6.59
CA ASP A 76 16.08 -18.57 -5.58
C ASP A 76 16.35 -17.05 -5.63
N SER A 77 15.60 -16.29 -6.42
CA SER A 77 15.67 -14.83 -6.45
C SER A 77 14.33 -14.18 -6.81
N TYR A 78 14.24 -12.86 -6.58
CA TYR A 78 13.13 -12.06 -7.07
C TYR A 78 13.59 -10.69 -7.55
N ILE A 79 12.85 -10.13 -8.50
CA ILE A 79 13.01 -8.74 -8.92
C ILE A 79 11.82 -7.94 -8.42
N PHE A 80 12.10 -6.85 -7.72
CA PHE A 80 11.13 -5.86 -7.29
C PHE A 80 11.01 -4.77 -8.36
N TYR A 81 9.78 -4.47 -8.74
CA TYR A 81 9.42 -3.38 -9.64
C TYR A 81 8.47 -2.43 -8.94
N ARG A 82 8.70 -1.12 -9.12
CA ARG A 82 7.69 -0.11 -8.82
C ARG A 82 7.08 0.38 -10.13
N ILE A 83 5.76 0.29 -10.22
CA ILE A 83 4.97 0.61 -11.41
C ILE A 83 4.10 1.82 -11.09
N GLU A 84 4.22 2.86 -11.89
CA GLU A 84 3.48 4.11 -11.70
C GLU A 84 2.98 4.67 -13.03
N TRP A 85 1.91 5.46 -12.97
CA TRP A 85 1.50 6.32 -14.07
C TRP A 85 2.39 7.56 -14.08
N VAL A 86 3.23 7.68 -15.09
CA VAL A 86 4.11 8.84 -15.28
C VAL A 86 3.64 9.63 -16.50
N TYR A 87 3.63 10.95 -16.38
CA TYR A 87 3.40 11.82 -17.52
C TYR A 87 4.71 11.99 -18.30
N GLN A 88 4.74 11.50 -19.53
CA GLN A 88 5.84 11.70 -20.47
C GLN A 88 5.28 12.28 -21.77
N ASN A 89 5.88 13.36 -22.28
CA ASN A 89 5.48 14.00 -23.54
C ASN A 89 3.98 14.33 -23.63
N ASN A 90 3.38 14.90 -22.57
CA ASN A 90 1.94 15.18 -22.47
C ASN A 90 1.01 13.95 -22.55
N GLN A 91 1.53 12.74 -22.37
CA GLN A 91 0.75 11.52 -22.32
C GLN A 91 1.02 10.77 -21.00
N GLN A 92 -0.02 10.15 -20.44
CA GLN A 92 0.15 9.23 -19.32
C GLN A 92 0.67 7.90 -19.86
N VAL A 93 1.82 7.47 -19.36
CA VAL A 93 2.44 6.20 -19.70
C VAL A 93 2.62 5.39 -18.42
N CYS A 94 2.08 4.17 -18.43
CA CYS A 94 2.33 3.19 -17.39
C CYS A 94 3.76 2.66 -17.55
N THR A 95 4.62 2.92 -16.58
CA THR A 95 6.02 2.53 -16.67
C THR A 95 6.57 2.02 -15.35
N ILE A 96 7.68 1.29 -15.44
CA ILE A 96 8.48 0.87 -14.31
C ILE A 96 9.40 2.03 -13.95
N VAL A 97 9.21 2.60 -12.77
CA VAL A 97 10.01 3.74 -12.27
C VAL A 97 11.18 3.31 -11.41
N TYR A 98 11.16 2.07 -10.91
CA TYR A 98 12.23 1.49 -10.11
C TYR A 98 12.29 -0.02 -10.32
N GLN A 99 13.51 -0.55 -10.36
CA GLN A 99 13.79 -1.97 -10.45
C GLN A 99 14.99 -2.32 -9.56
N SER A 100 14.89 -3.41 -8.80
CA SER A 100 16.01 -3.96 -8.04
C SER A 100 15.87 -5.47 -7.89
N GLU A 101 16.99 -6.17 -8.02
CA GLU A 101 17.07 -7.62 -7.86
C GLU A 101 17.56 -7.97 -6.45
N TYR A 102 16.95 -9.00 -5.88
CA TYR A 102 17.23 -9.47 -4.54
C TYR A 102 17.37 -11.00 -4.52
N PRO A 103 18.33 -11.54 -3.75
CA PRO A 103 18.41 -12.98 -3.53
C PRO A 103 17.29 -13.46 -2.58
N GLY A 104 16.87 -14.71 -2.75
CA GLY A 104 15.88 -15.37 -1.91
C GLY A 104 14.42 -15.13 -2.33
N TYR A 105 13.50 -15.21 -1.36
CA TYR A 105 12.06 -15.09 -1.60
C TYR A 105 11.55 -13.69 -1.22
N PRO A 106 10.57 -13.15 -1.96
CA PRO A 106 10.04 -11.83 -1.65
C PRO A 106 9.31 -11.83 -0.29
N PRO A 107 9.30 -10.70 0.43
CA PRO A 107 8.56 -10.60 1.67
C PRO A 107 7.06 -10.75 1.41
N ASN A 108 6.37 -11.51 2.26
CA ASN A 108 4.92 -11.69 2.19
C ASN A 108 4.18 -10.46 2.76
N THR A 109 4.37 -9.32 2.11
CA THR A 109 3.71 -8.03 2.39
C THR A 109 2.59 -7.77 1.38
N GLY A 110 1.87 -8.83 1.02
CA GLY A 110 0.89 -8.85 -0.07
C GLY A 110 -0.36 -8.00 0.13
N PRO A 111 -1.27 -7.98 -0.85
CA PRO A 111 -2.45 -7.11 -0.89
C PRO A 111 -3.53 -7.51 0.12
N ASP A 112 -3.32 -8.60 0.86
CA ASP A 112 -4.24 -9.11 1.88
C ASP A 112 -4.44 -8.15 3.06
N ILE A 113 -3.57 -7.15 3.20
CA ILE A 113 -3.79 -6.04 4.13
C ILE A 113 -3.52 -4.72 3.40
N PRO A 114 -4.57 -3.95 3.05
CA PRO A 114 -4.39 -2.60 2.56
C PRO A 114 -3.54 -1.82 3.56
N TYR A 115 -2.34 -1.39 3.15
CA TYR A 115 -1.53 -0.44 3.90
C TYR A 115 -2.33 0.76 4.49
N PRO A 116 -3.38 1.31 3.83
CA PRO A 116 -4.23 2.33 4.43
C PRO A 116 -5.02 1.86 5.66
N LEU A 117 -5.38 0.57 5.78
CA LEU A 117 -6.01 0.03 6.99
C LEU A 117 -5.01 -0.12 8.13
N VAL A 118 -3.76 -0.50 7.86
CA VAL A 118 -2.71 -0.59 8.89
C VAL A 118 -2.35 0.79 9.42
N LEU A 119 -2.15 1.77 8.53
CA LEU A 119 -1.85 3.13 8.92
C LEU A 119 -3.07 3.81 9.58
N GLY A 120 -4.27 3.60 9.02
CA GLY A 120 -5.52 4.12 9.59
C GLY A 120 -5.78 3.57 10.99
N SER A 121 -5.63 2.27 11.22
CA SER A 121 -5.80 1.68 12.55
C SER A 121 -4.74 2.15 13.55
N ALA A 122 -3.48 2.28 13.14
CA ALA A 122 -2.41 2.81 13.98
C ALA A 122 -2.65 4.27 14.38
N MET A 123 -3.06 5.12 13.45
CA MET A 123 -3.36 6.54 13.73
C MET A 123 -4.60 6.69 14.63
N THR A 124 -5.66 5.91 14.36
CA THR A 124 -6.88 5.95 15.18
C THR A 124 -6.60 5.44 16.60
N GLY A 125 -5.82 4.36 16.73
CA GLY A 125 -5.40 3.83 18.03
C GLY A 125 -4.54 4.81 18.82
N GLY A 126 -3.59 5.48 18.16
CA GLY A 126 -2.75 6.52 18.78
C GLY A 126 -3.57 7.70 19.31
N ALA A 127 -4.55 8.18 18.52
CA ALA A 127 -5.43 9.27 18.95
C ALA A 127 -6.28 8.90 20.18
N VAL A 128 -6.80 7.66 20.24
CA VAL A 128 -7.57 7.17 21.39
C VAL A 128 -6.70 7.13 22.66
N LEU A 129 -5.46 6.66 22.56
CA LEU A 129 -4.53 6.62 23.69
C LEU A 129 -4.18 8.02 24.21
N ILE A 130 -3.99 9.00 23.31
CA ILE A 130 -3.73 10.40 23.70
C ILE A 130 -4.94 10.99 24.44
N ILE A 131 -6.16 10.76 23.95
CA ILE A 131 -7.39 11.24 24.59
C ILE A 131 -7.58 10.58 25.97
N ALA A 132 -7.35 9.27 26.06
CA ALA A 132 -7.43 8.54 27.33
C ALA A 132 -6.40 9.05 28.36
N GLY A 133 -5.16 9.30 27.93
CA GLY A 133 -4.11 9.88 28.78
C GLY A 133 -4.45 11.27 29.30
N LEU A 134 -5.00 12.15 28.43
CA LEU A 134 -5.47 13.49 28.82
C LEU A 134 -6.64 13.43 29.80
N ALA A 135 -7.59 12.51 29.59
CA ALA A 135 -8.73 12.32 30.49
C ALA A 135 -8.29 11.83 31.88
N LEU A 136 -7.35 10.88 31.94
CA LEU A 136 -6.80 10.36 33.20
C LEU A 136 -6.01 11.44 33.96
N ARG A 137 -5.20 12.24 33.27
CA ARG A 137 -4.45 13.36 33.88
C ARG A 137 -5.39 14.38 34.52
N LYS A 138 -6.45 14.77 33.82
CA LYS A 138 -7.43 15.76 34.32
C LYS A 138 -8.21 15.23 35.53
N LYS A 139 -8.46 13.92 35.59
CA LYS A 139 -9.11 13.28 36.75
C LYS A 139 -8.21 13.27 37.99
N ARG A 140 -6.89 13.24 37.79
CA ARG A 140 -5.87 13.25 38.84
C ARG A 140 -5.61 14.64 39.41
N GLU A 141 -5.76 15.69 38.61
CA GLU A 141 -5.66 17.10 39.06
C GLU A 141 -6.94 17.61 39.74
N ALA A 142 -8.03 16.85 39.69
CA ALA A 142 -9.32 17.16 40.32
C ALA A 142 -9.56 16.39 41.63
N LEU A 143 -8.61 15.53 42.04
CA LEU A 143 -8.51 14.86 43.34
C LEU A 143 -7.45 15.57 44.18
#